data_AF-M2B9R5-F1
#
_entry.id   AF-M2B9R5-F1
#
_cell.length_a   1.000
_cell.length_b   1.000
_cell.length_c   1.000
_cell.angle_alpha   90.00
_cell.angle_beta   90.00
_cell.angle_gamma   90.00
#
_symmetry.space_group_name_H-M   'P 1'
#
loop_
_entity.id
_entity.type
_entity.pdbx_description
1 polymer ?
#
loop_
_entity_poly.entity_id
_entity_poly.type
_entity_poly.pdbx_seq_one_letter_code
_entity_poly.pdbx_strand_id
1 'polypeptide(L)'
;MPIAVIERAKDSEPKTLFTEQAIAFRILGWFAIGAMTISLAGLLIGLLPSIYPDQAAKLLRFYWFRLADAVTPLVLAFLLVHFFSARNIGSPTAEPQPRSQPSAIVWLGRAGILAAIGLFAQASWERIQTGVPVSVSNRMLGLNADADYAEQRRTMEDWIAVCQFIRASTPEDAVLLTPRHQQTFKWYAHRAEVVNWKDTPQNAVALREWAKRFLEVYPARLSTMRVTIRYDDLRAMRAKYGCDWIVVDRRVVGPELPLVQIYPASNQRNSTYAVYELP
;
A
#
# COMPACT_ATOMS: atom_id res chain seq x y z
N MET A 1 -8.50 47.58 64.02
CA MET A 1 -8.54 47.31 62.56
C MET A 1 -7.92 45.95 62.29
N PRO A 2 -8.70 44.89 61.98
CA PRO A 2 -8.16 43.68 61.39
C PRO A 2 -8.26 43.74 59.86
N ILE A 3 -7.19 43.32 59.20
CA ILE A 3 -7.08 43.20 57.74
C ILE A 3 -7.88 41.97 57.30
N ALA A 4 -8.89 42.17 56.46
CA ALA A 4 -9.64 41.09 55.83
C ALA A 4 -8.75 40.38 54.81
N VAL A 5 -8.46 39.10 55.07
CA VAL A 5 -7.84 38.19 54.11
C VAL A 5 -8.91 37.81 53.09
N ILE A 6 -8.70 38.22 51.84
CA ILE A 6 -9.53 37.82 50.70
C ILE A 6 -9.22 36.34 50.39
N GLU A 7 -10.16 35.48 50.74
CA GLU A 7 -10.13 34.06 50.38
C GLU A 7 -10.40 33.93 48.87
N ARG A 8 -9.37 33.52 48.11
CA ARG A 8 -9.46 33.29 46.66
C ARG A 8 -10.19 31.96 46.41
N ALA A 9 -11.37 32.03 45.81
CA ALA A 9 -12.15 30.87 45.38
C ALA A 9 -11.31 29.92 44.50
N LYS A 10 -11.17 28.66 44.93
CA LYS A 10 -10.38 27.61 44.25
C LYS A 10 -11.24 26.46 43.70
N ASP A 11 -12.57 26.65 43.60
CA ASP A 11 -13.52 25.53 43.44
C ASP A 11 -14.22 25.41 42.07
N SER A 12 -13.72 26.05 41.00
CA SER A 12 -14.38 26.01 39.67
C SER A 12 -13.65 25.26 38.54
N GLU A 13 -12.41 24.80 38.74
CA GLU A 13 -11.59 24.19 37.66
C GLU A 13 -12.01 22.81 37.11
N PRO A 14 -12.61 21.86 37.86
CA PRO A 14 -12.79 20.51 37.31
C PRO A 14 -13.94 20.41 36.30
N LYS A 15 -15.01 21.22 36.42
CA LYS A 15 -16.19 21.12 35.53
C LYS A 15 -15.96 21.69 34.13
N THR A 16 -15.08 22.67 33.99
CA THR A 16 -14.77 23.31 32.69
C THR A 16 -13.97 22.36 31.80
N LEU A 17 -12.97 21.66 32.35
CA LEU A 17 -12.13 20.70 31.63
C LEU A 17 -12.92 19.53 31.02
N PHE A 18 -13.87 18.94 31.76
CA PHE A 18 -14.69 17.85 31.23
C PHE A 18 -15.61 18.31 30.09
N THR A 19 -16.10 19.54 30.15
CA THR A 19 -16.98 20.12 29.12
C THR A 19 -16.20 20.37 27.82
N GLU A 20 -14.99 20.92 27.93
CA GLU A 20 -14.10 21.15 26.77
C GLU A 20 -13.67 19.85 26.09
N GLN A 21 -13.31 18.82 26.87
CA GLN A 21 -12.97 17.51 26.33
C GLN A 21 -14.16 16.88 25.57
N ALA A 22 -15.37 16.95 26.12
CA ALA A 22 -16.56 16.43 25.46
C ALA A 22 -16.85 17.15 24.14
N ILE A 23 -16.64 18.48 24.07
CA ILE A 23 -16.78 19.26 22.84
C ILE A 23 -15.71 18.84 21.81
N ALA A 24 -14.45 18.71 22.22
CA ALA A 24 -13.36 18.30 21.35
C ALA A 24 -13.61 16.91 20.73
N PHE A 25 -14.06 15.93 21.52
CA PHE A 25 -14.40 14.60 21.00
C PHE A 25 -15.59 14.63 20.03
N ARG A 26 -16.59 15.50 20.25
CA ARG A 26 -17.70 15.68 19.31
C ARG A 26 -17.22 16.26 17.99
N ILE A 27 -16.35 17.28 18.02
CA ILE A 27 -15.77 17.88 16.81
C ILE A 27 -14.95 16.82 16.05
N LEU A 28 -14.11 16.07 16.76
CA LEU A 28 -13.33 14.98 16.18
C LEU A 28 -14.22 13.91 15.52
N GLY A 29 -15.32 13.53 16.18
CA GLY A 29 -16.30 12.60 15.64
C GLY A 29 -16.98 13.10 14.36
N TRP A 30 -17.43 14.36 14.35
CA TRP A 30 -18.02 14.97 13.15
C TRP A 30 -17.02 15.09 12.01
N PHE A 31 -15.77 15.44 12.32
CA PHE A 31 -14.70 15.48 11.33
C PHE A 31 -14.42 14.10 10.73
N ALA A 32 -14.41 13.05 11.55
CA ALA A 32 -14.27 11.67 11.10
C ALA A 32 -15.42 11.24 10.18
N ILE A 33 -16.67 11.54 10.56
CA ILE A 33 -17.86 11.25 9.74
C ILE A 33 -17.78 11.99 8.40
N GLY A 34 -17.38 13.26 8.41
CA GLY A 34 -17.18 14.05 7.20
C GLY A 34 -16.12 13.44 6.28
N ALA A 35 -14.97 13.06 6.83
CA ALA A 35 -13.89 12.41 6.08
C ALA A 35 -14.33 11.05 5.48
N MET A 36 -15.07 10.24 6.23
CA MET A 36 -15.63 8.98 5.74
C MET A 36 -16.67 9.18 4.65
N THR A 37 -17.52 10.20 4.78
CA THR A 37 -18.54 10.54 3.75
C THR A 37 -17.88 11.00 2.47
N ILE A 38 -16.82 11.82 2.57
CA ILE A 38 -15.97 12.24 1.45
C ILE A 38 -15.32 11.01 0.78
N SER A 39 -14.81 10.07 1.57
CA SER A 39 -14.23 8.82 1.04
C SER A 39 -15.27 7.96 0.31
N LEU A 40 -16.48 7.84 0.86
CA LEU A 40 -17.59 7.13 0.22
C LEU A 40 -18.01 7.78 -1.10
N ALA A 41 -18.08 9.11 -1.16
CA ALA A 41 -18.34 9.83 -2.40
C ALA A 41 -17.24 9.55 -3.45
N GLY A 42 -15.98 9.56 -3.03
CA GLY A 42 -14.85 9.15 -3.88
C GLY A 42 -14.97 7.71 -4.39
N LEU A 43 -15.37 6.77 -3.53
CA LEU A 43 -15.61 5.38 -3.90
C LEU A 43 -16.71 5.25 -4.96
N LEU A 44 -17.84 5.95 -4.79
CA LEU A 44 -18.94 5.96 -5.76
C LEU A 44 -18.49 6.55 -7.11
N ILE A 45 -17.72 7.64 -7.09
CA ILE A 45 -17.12 8.20 -8.32
C ILE A 45 -16.13 7.21 -8.94
N GLY A 46 -15.42 6.42 -8.13
CA GLY A 46 -14.51 5.35 -8.56
C GLY A 46 -15.19 4.21 -9.33
N LEU A 47 -16.52 4.10 -9.30
CA LEU A 47 -17.28 3.13 -10.11
C LEU A 47 -17.60 3.66 -11.52
N LEU A 48 -17.54 4.99 -11.72
CA LEU A 48 -17.85 5.66 -12.99
C LEU A 48 -16.82 5.49 -14.13
N PRO A 49 -15.53 5.15 -13.95
CA PRO A 49 -14.59 5.05 -15.07
C PRO A 49 -15.00 4.10 -16.19
N SER A 50 -15.86 3.12 -15.88
CA SER A 50 -16.42 2.18 -16.86
C SER A 50 -17.39 2.85 -17.86
N ILE A 51 -18.00 3.98 -17.49
CA ILE A 51 -19.02 4.69 -18.27
C ILE A 51 -18.53 6.09 -18.67
N TYR A 52 -17.90 6.82 -17.75
CA TYR A 52 -17.46 8.22 -17.90
C TYR A 52 -15.99 8.40 -17.44
N PRO A 53 -15.01 7.85 -18.19
CA PRO A 53 -13.60 7.86 -17.79
C PRO A 53 -13.03 9.26 -17.59
N ASP A 54 -13.28 10.20 -18.50
CA ASP A 54 -12.71 11.55 -18.45
C ASP A 54 -13.21 12.37 -17.26
N GLN A 55 -14.50 12.25 -16.94
CA GLN A 55 -15.12 12.98 -15.85
C GLN A 55 -14.68 12.42 -14.50
N ALA A 56 -14.62 11.08 -14.39
CA ALA A 56 -14.07 10.42 -13.23
C ALA A 56 -12.60 10.86 -13.00
N ALA A 57 -11.78 10.87 -14.06
CA ALA A 57 -10.38 11.29 -13.95
C ALA A 57 -10.22 12.74 -13.46
N LYS A 58 -11.04 13.68 -13.95
CA LYS A 58 -11.01 15.09 -13.51
C LYS A 58 -11.30 15.26 -12.02
N LEU A 59 -12.19 14.44 -11.47
CA LEU A 59 -12.60 14.49 -10.05
C LEU A 59 -11.63 13.72 -9.15
N LEU A 60 -11.15 12.56 -9.60
CA LEU A 60 -10.33 11.66 -8.80
C LEU A 60 -8.85 12.08 -8.75
N ARG A 61 -8.35 12.86 -9.73
CA ARG A 61 -6.93 13.28 -9.78
C ARG A 61 -6.44 14.06 -8.56
N PHE A 62 -7.35 14.67 -7.79
CA PHE A 62 -6.99 15.49 -6.63
C PHE A 62 -6.99 14.75 -5.31
N TYR A 63 -7.36 13.45 -5.28
CA TYR A 63 -7.28 12.60 -4.09
C TYR A 63 -7.95 13.14 -2.81
N TRP A 64 -8.89 14.09 -2.92
CA TRP A 64 -9.60 14.69 -1.79
C TRP A 64 -10.35 13.64 -0.94
N PHE A 65 -10.75 12.54 -1.58
CA PHE A 65 -11.40 11.37 -0.94
C PHE A 65 -10.47 10.53 -0.06
N ARG A 66 -9.15 10.75 -0.10
CA ARG A 66 -8.17 10.03 0.73
C ARG A 66 -7.99 10.62 2.13
N LEU A 67 -8.73 11.68 2.47
CA LEU A 67 -8.67 12.28 3.81
C LEU A 67 -8.90 11.25 4.93
N ALA A 68 -9.79 10.28 4.70
CA ALA A 68 -10.06 9.20 5.64
C ALA A 68 -8.83 8.35 5.98
N ASP A 69 -7.85 8.22 5.08
CA ASP A 69 -6.61 7.44 5.31
C ASP A 69 -5.79 8.01 6.48
N ALA A 70 -5.88 9.32 6.74
CA ALA A 70 -5.20 9.98 7.85
C ALA A 70 -6.12 10.17 9.07
N VAL A 71 -7.39 10.53 8.84
CA VAL A 71 -8.32 10.86 9.92
C VAL A 71 -8.73 9.62 10.72
N THR A 72 -8.93 8.47 10.06
CA THR A 72 -9.34 7.23 10.72
C THR A 72 -8.35 6.74 11.77
N PRO A 73 -7.04 6.55 11.45
CA PRO A 73 -6.07 6.13 12.47
C PRO A 73 -5.89 7.17 13.58
N LEU A 74 -6.00 8.46 13.27
CA LEU A 74 -5.91 9.53 14.25
C LEU A 74 -7.05 9.46 15.27
N VAL A 75 -8.29 9.33 14.81
CA VAL A 75 -9.47 9.20 15.68
C VAL A 75 -9.37 7.94 16.53
N LEU A 76 -8.96 6.82 15.94
CA LEU A 76 -8.72 5.58 16.67
C LEU A 76 -7.68 5.77 17.79
N ALA A 77 -6.58 6.47 17.52
CA ALA A 77 -5.55 6.76 18.52
C ALA A 77 -6.12 7.54 19.72
N PHE A 78 -6.90 8.60 19.47
CA PHE A 78 -7.56 9.36 20.55
C PHE A 78 -8.58 8.53 21.33
N LEU A 79 -9.34 7.66 20.65
CA LEU A 79 -10.28 6.75 21.31
C LEU A 79 -9.56 5.74 22.20
N LEU A 80 -8.40 5.22 21.76
CA LEU A 80 -7.58 4.32 22.57
C LEU A 80 -7.03 5.03 23.82
N VAL A 81 -6.46 6.24 23.67
CA VAL A 81 -5.97 7.01 24.83
C VAL A 81 -7.11 7.28 25.81
N HIS A 82 -8.27 7.72 25.33
CA HIS A 82 -9.43 7.94 26.17
C HIS A 82 -9.88 6.65 26.89
N PHE A 83 -9.88 5.52 26.19
CA PHE A 83 -10.23 4.21 26.75
C PHE A 83 -9.31 3.80 27.91
N PHE A 84 -8.00 4.02 27.79
CA PHE A 84 -7.03 3.68 28.84
C PHE A 84 -6.98 4.71 29.97
N SER A 85 -7.10 6.00 29.68
CA SER A 85 -7.08 7.06 30.69
C SER A 85 -8.30 7.07 31.60
N ALA A 86 -9.48 6.69 31.09
CA ALA A 86 -10.72 6.64 31.88
C ALA A 86 -10.70 5.61 33.03
N ARG A 87 -9.76 4.66 33.03
CA ARG A 87 -9.59 3.68 34.13
C ARG A 87 -8.67 4.15 35.26
N ASN A 88 -7.88 5.22 35.06
CA ASN A 88 -6.84 5.63 36.01
C ASN A 88 -7.19 6.81 36.92
N ILE A 89 -8.37 7.42 36.76
CA ILE A 89 -8.86 8.48 37.68
C ILE A 89 -9.73 7.83 38.76
N GLY A 90 -9.10 7.00 39.60
CA GLY A 90 -9.67 6.56 40.86
C GLY A 90 -9.19 7.50 41.97
N SER A 91 -9.90 8.60 42.19
CA SER A 91 -9.67 9.42 43.38
C SER A 91 -9.98 8.57 44.63
N PRO A 92 -9.05 8.38 45.59
CA PRO A 92 -9.27 7.51 46.75
C PRO A 92 -10.36 8.01 47.72
N THR A 93 -10.97 9.18 47.47
CA THR A 93 -11.81 9.91 48.44
C THR A 93 -13.19 10.33 47.93
N ALA A 94 -13.64 9.84 46.77
CA ALA A 94 -14.97 10.19 46.26
C ALA A 94 -16.04 9.20 46.75
N GLU A 95 -17.09 9.71 47.40
CA GLU A 95 -18.32 8.97 47.74
C GLU A 95 -18.82 8.12 46.56
N PRO A 96 -19.41 6.94 46.82
CA PRO A 96 -19.89 6.04 45.78
C PRO A 96 -21.12 6.64 45.08
N GLN A 97 -20.86 7.47 44.07
CA GLN A 97 -21.88 7.97 43.17
C GLN A 97 -22.50 6.78 42.42
N PRO A 98 -23.84 6.70 42.28
CA PRO A 98 -24.49 5.56 41.63
C PRO A 98 -23.92 5.41 40.22
N ARG A 99 -23.24 4.28 39.98
CA ARG A 99 -22.69 3.91 38.67
C ARG A 99 -23.82 3.94 37.66
N SER A 100 -23.96 5.03 36.93
CA SER A 100 -24.79 5.07 35.73
C SER A 100 -24.28 3.96 34.83
N GLN A 101 -25.14 2.98 34.55
CA GLN A 101 -24.76 1.86 33.71
C GLN A 101 -24.20 2.43 32.40
N PRO A 102 -22.99 2.02 31.97
CA PRO A 102 -22.46 2.47 30.71
C PRO A 102 -23.47 2.12 29.62
N SER A 103 -23.91 3.15 28.87
CA SER A 103 -24.87 2.99 27.80
C SER A 103 -24.37 1.94 26.80
N ALA A 104 -25.28 1.21 26.14
CA ALA A 104 -24.95 0.16 25.17
C ALA A 104 -23.93 0.62 24.10
N ILE A 105 -23.96 1.92 23.76
CA ILE A 105 -23.04 2.59 22.84
C ILE A 105 -21.57 2.47 23.29
N VAL A 106 -21.30 2.61 24.60
CA VAL A 106 -19.94 2.49 25.15
C VAL A 106 -19.42 1.06 24.99
N TRP A 107 -20.26 0.06 25.27
CA TRP A 107 -19.88 -1.35 25.10
C TRP A 107 -19.65 -1.73 23.64
N LEU A 108 -20.47 -1.22 22.72
CA LEU A 108 -20.27 -1.39 21.28
C LEU A 108 -18.93 -0.78 20.82
N GLY A 109 -18.62 0.44 21.27
CA GLY A 109 -17.33 1.06 20.96
C GLY A 109 -16.13 0.26 21.47
N ARG A 110 -16.24 -0.31 22.68
CA ARG A 110 -15.21 -1.18 23.27
C ARG A 110 -15.04 -2.49 22.50
N ALA A 111 -16.14 -3.14 22.14
CA ALA A 111 -16.11 -4.34 21.32
C ALA A 111 -15.48 -4.07 19.94
N GLY A 112 -15.81 -2.93 19.33
CA GLY A 112 -15.19 -2.49 18.08
C GLY A 112 -13.68 -2.28 18.18
N ILE A 113 -13.20 -1.66 19.27
CA ILE A 113 -11.76 -1.50 19.54
C ILE A 113 -11.08 -2.87 19.68
N LEU A 114 -11.65 -3.78 20.47
CA LEU A 114 -11.09 -5.11 20.68
C LEU A 114 -11.04 -5.92 19.37
N ALA A 115 -12.10 -5.83 18.56
CA ALA A 115 -12.12 -6.45 17.23
C ALA A 115 -11.03 -5.86 16.33
N ALA A 116 -10.84 -4.54 16.32
CA ALA A 116 -9.78 -3.88 15.54
C ALA A 116 -8.38 -4.32 15.98
N ILE A 117 -8.13 -4.44 17.29
CA ILE A 117 -6.87 -4.96 17.84
C ILE A 117 -6.66 -6.42 17.42
N GLY A 118 -7.69 -7.25 17.51
CA GLY A 118 -7.63 -8.66 17.10
C GLY A 118 -7.30 -8.83 15.62
N LEU A 119 -7.99 -8.09 14.74
CA LEU A 119 -7.73 -8.08 13.30
C LEU A 119 -6.31 -7.58 12.97
N PHE A 120 -5.85 -6.53 13.67
CA PHE A 120 -4.50 -6.02 13.49
C PHE A 120 -3.43 -7.02 13.95
N ALA A 121 -3.64 -7.68 15.09
CA ALA A 121 -2.75 -8.70 15.61
C ALA A 121 -2.68 -9.91 14.66
N GLN A 122 -3.83 -10.36 14.15
CA GLN A 122 -3.91 -11.42 13.16
C GLN A 122 -3.16 -11.05 11.87
N ALA A 123 -3.45 -9.88 11.29
CA ALA A 123 -2.79 -9.42 10.07
C ALA A 123 -1.26 -9.25 10.25
N SER A 124 -0.83 -8.79 11.44
CA SER A 124 0.58 -8.68 11.78
C SER A 124 1.24 -10.05 11.92
N TRP A 125 0.56 -11.00 12.57
CA TRP A 125 1.03 -12.37 12.70
C TRP A 125 1.18 -13.06 11.34
N GLU A 126 0.17 -12.95 10.47
CA GLU A 126 0.22 -13.47 9.09
C GLU A 126 1.40 -12.88 8.31
N ARG A 127 1.66 -11.57 8.43
CA ARG A 127 2.82 -10.93 7.77
C ARG A 127 4.16 -11.43 8.29
N ILE A 128 4.30 -11.58 9.62
CA ILE A 128 5.53 -12.11 10.23
C ILE A 128 5.76 -13.55 9.77
N GLN A 129 4.71 -14.37 9.74
CA GLN A 129 4.78 -15.75 9.26
C GLN A 129 5.09 -15.84 7.78
N THR A 130 4.55 -14.93 6.95
CA THR A 130 4.87 -14.92 5.52
C THR A 130 6.35 -14.57 5.31
N GLY A 131 6.85 -13.53 5.99
CA GLY A 131 8.25 -13.08 5.84
C GLY A 131 8.56 -12.49 4.47
N VAL A 132 7.53 -12.09 3.71
CA VAL A 132 7.65 -11.56 2.35
C VAL A 132 7.12 -10.13 2.31
N PRO A 133 7.89 -9.14 1.80
CA PRO A 133 7.39 -7.79 1.58
C PRO A 133 6.23 -7.76 0.60
N VAL A 134 5.25 -6.87 0.84
CA VAL A 134 4.07 -6.72 -0.04
C VAL A 134 4.44 -6.51 -1.51
N SER A 135 5.56 -5.81 -1.77
CA SER A 135 6.03 -5.46 -3.11
C SER A 135 6.42 -6.66 -3.99
N VAL A 136 6.67 -7.83 -3.40
CA VAL A 136 7.02 -9.08 -4.09
C VAL A 136 6.04 -10.21 -3.76
N SER A 137 4.93 -9.89 -3.08
CA SER A 137 3.90 -10.89 -2.76
C SER A 137 3.16 -11.35 -4.01
N ASN A 138 2.86 -12.64 -4.08
CA ASN A 138 2.14 -13.27 -5.19
C ASN A 138 0.79 -12.60 -5.48
N ARG A 139 0.03 -12.25 -4.42
CA ARG A 139 -1.21 -11.48 -4.54
C ARG A 139 -1.02 -10.14 -5.26
N MET A 140 0.08 -9.43 -4.98
CA MET A 140 0.40 -8.16 -5.62
C MET A 140 0.89 -8.33 -7.07
N LEU A 141 1.57 -9.43 -7.36
CA LEU A 141 2.02 -9.78 -8.72
C LEU A 141 0.86 -10.28 -9.61
N GLY A 142 -0.26 -10.68 -9.01
CA GLY A 142 -1.43 -11.22 -9.70
C GLY A 142 -1.27 -12.70 -10.09
N LEU A 143 -0.38 -13.43 -9.43
CA LEU A 143 -0.11 -14.86 -9.67
C LEU A 143 -0.26 -15.63 -8.39
N ASN A 144 -0.90 -16.81 -8.44
CA ASN A 144 -1.02 -17.73 -7.31
C ASN A 144 -1.29 -16.99 -5.99
N ALA A 145 -2.35 -16.18 -5.95
CA ALA A 145 -2.62 -15.26 -4.84
C ALA A 145 -2.80 -15.98 -3.49
N ASP A 146 -3.15 -17.27 -3.55
CA ASP A 146 -3.35 -18.18 -2.43
C ASP A 146 -2.15 -19.13 -2.22
N ALA A 147 -1.01 -18.84 -2.85
CA ALA A 147 0.24 -19.58 -2.64
C ALA A 147 0.61 -19.63 -1.15
N ASP A 148 1.11 -20.78 -0.72
CA ASP A 148 1.58 -20.95 0.64
C ASP A 148 2.79 -20.05 0.95
N TYR A 149 3.12 -19.94 2.24
CA TYR A 149 4.22 -19.08 2.67
C TYR A 149 5.59 -19.52 2.11
N ALA A 150 5.80 -20.82 1.87
CA ALA A 150 7.06 -21.34 1.35
C ALA A 150 7.25 -20.98 -0.13
N GLU A 151 6.21 -21.09 -0.94
CA GLU A 151 6.19 -20.68 -2.35
C GLU A 151 6.38 -19.17 -2.49
N GLN A 152 5.74 -18.36 -1.63
CA GLN A 152 5.91 -16.90 -1.66
C GLN A 152 7.35 -16.50 -1.31
N ARG A 153 7.97 -17.12 -0.29
CA ARG A 153 9.38 -16.89 0.04
C ARG A 153 10.30 -17.30 -1.09
N ARG A 154 10.07 -18.47 -1.71
CA ARG A 154 10.85 -18.92 -2.86
C ARG A 154 10.72 -17.97 -4.05
N THR A 155 9.53 -17.46 -4.33
CA THR A 155 9.30 -16.46 -5.38
C THR A 155 10.13 -15.19 -5.12
N MET A 156 10.15 -14.72 -3.87
CA MET A 156 10.97 -13.58 -3.45
C MET A 156 12.47 -13.88 -3.60
N GLU A 157 12.94 -15.03 -3.15
CA GLU A 157 14.34 -15.46 -3.27
C GLU A 157 14.77 -15.53 -4.74
N ASP A 158 13.95 -16.16 -5.59
CA ASP A 158 14.16 -16.24 -7.04
C ASP A 158 14.19 -14.83 -7.67
N TRP A 159 13.33 -13.90 -7.24
CA TRP A 159 13.32 -12.51 -7.72
C TRP A 159 14.59 -11.75 -7.34
N ILE A 160 15.03 -11.88 -6.08
CA ILE A 160 16.26 -11.24 -5.61
C ILE A 160 17.46 -11.83 -6.34
N ALA A 161 17.50 -13.15 -6.51
CA ALA A 161 18.60 -13.85 -7.19
C ALA A 161 18.75 -13.41 -8.66
N VAL A 162 17.65 -13.30 -9.41
CA VAL A 162 17.71 -12.82 -10.80
C VAL A 162 18.16 -11.36 -10.88
N CYS A 163 17.70 -10.51 -9.95
CA CYS A 163 18.13 -9.11 -9.89
C CYS A 163 19.64 -9.00 -9.57
N GLN A 164 20.14 -9.79 -8.62
CA GLN A 164 21.56 -9.81 -8.27
C GLN A 164 22.43 -10.31 -9.42
N PHE A 165 21.97 -11.33 -10.16
CA PHE A 165 22.62 -11.77 -11.38
C PHE A 165 22.72 -10.63 -12.40
N ILE A 166 21.60 -9.95 -12.69
CA ILE A 166 21.57 -8.83 -13.64
C ILE A 166 22.54 -7.73 -13.21
N ARG A 167 22.55 -7.38 -11.92
CA ARG A 167 23.48 -6.38 -11.38
C ARG A 167 24.95 -6.74 -11.61
N ALA A 168 25.29 -8.02 -11.54
CA ALA A 168 26.66 -8.50 -11.69
C ALA A 168 27.05 -8.76 -13.16
N SER A 169 26.08 -8.99 -14.05
CA SER A 169 26.34 -9.52 -15.39
C SER A 169 25.97 -8.59 -16.54
N THR A 170 25.38 -7.41 -16.29
CA THR A 170 25.10 -6.39 -17.33
C THR A 170 25.84 -5.07 -17.06
N PRO A 171 26.07 -4.21 -18.07
CA PRO A 171 26.60 -2.85 -17.89
C PRO A 171 25.74 -1.99 -16.94
N GLU A 172 26.34 -1.04 -16.23
CA GLU A 172 25.61 -0.19 -15.25
C GLU A 172 24.47 0.64 -15.86
N ASP A 173 24.62 1.04 -17.12
CA ASP A 173 23.65 1.80 -17.90
C ASP A 173 22.64 0.93 -18.67
N ALA A 174 22.68 -0.40 -18.47
CA ALA A 174 21.76 -1.31 -19.15
C ALA A 174 20.29 -1.01 -18.83
N VAL A 175 19.46 -1.05 -19.88
CA VAL A 175 18.00 -0.94 -19.82
C VAL A 175 17.39 -2.31 -20.11
N LEU A 176 16.45 -2.76 -19.28
CA LEU A 176 15.81 -4.06 -19.44
C LEU A 176 14.30 -3.96 -19.65
N LEU A 177 13.75 -4.96 -20.33
CA LEU A 177 12.33 -5.30 -20.25
C LEU A 177 12.08 -6.15 -19.01
N THR A 178 11.02 -5.85 -18.26
CA THR A 178 10.74 -6.46 -16.96
C THR A 178 9.31 -7.02 -16.90
N PRO A 179 8.96 -7.89 -15.94
CA PRO A 179 7.58 -8.32 -15.74
C PRO A 179 6.67 -7.17 -15.28
N ARG A 180 5.45 -7.05 -15.83
CA ARG A 180 4.58 -5.88 -15.65
C ARG A 180 4.37 -5.39 -14.21
N HIS A 181 4.12 -6.31 -13.27
CA HIS A 181 3.72 -5.97 -11.91
C HIS A 181 4.89 -5.93 -10.91
N GLN A 182 6.12 -6.16 -11.37
CA GLN A 182 7.30 -6.00 -10.51
C GLN A 182 7.44 -4.54 -10.07
N GLN A 183 8.04 -4.32 -8.89
CA GLN A 183 8.12 -2.99 -8.26
C GLN A 183 9.51 -2.64 -7.73
N THR A 184 10.41 -3.62 -7.65
CA THR A 184 11.66 -3.52 -6.90
C THR A 184 12.88 -3.82 -7.75
N PHE A 185 12.71 -4.00 -9.06
CA PHE A 185 13.79 -4.29 -10.00
C PHE A 185 14.93 -3.28 -9.88
N LYS A 186 14.64 -1.97 -9.98
CA LYS A 186 15.66 -0.92 -9.86
C LYS A 186 16.42 -0.97 -8.53
N TRP A 187 15.75 -1.38 -7.45
CA TRP A 187 16.30 -1.43 -6.11
C TRP A 187 17.29 -2.59 -5.93
N TYR A 188 16.96 -3.77 -6.48
CA TYR A 188 17.81 -4.96 -6.34
C TYR A 188 18.84 -5.09 -7.48
N ALA A 189 18.43 -4.83 -8.72
CA ALA A 189 19.25 -5.00 -9.91
C ALA A 189 20.14 -3.79 -10.21
N HIS A 190 19.82 -2.61 -9.69
CA HIS A 190 20.55 -1.36 -10.00
C HIS A 190 20.67 -1.12 -11.51
N ARG A 191 19.60 -1.43 -12.27
CA ARG A 191 19.50 -1.20 -13.71
C ARG A 191 18.24 -0.45 -14.05
N ALA A 192 18.26 0.23 -15.19
CA ALA A 192 17.08 0.88 -15.72
C ALA A 192 16.13 -0.17 -16.33
N GLU A 193 14.86 0.19 -16.39
CA GLU A 193 13.85 -0.59 -17.10
C GLU A 193 13.07 0.35 -18.02
N VAL A 194 12.55 -0.19 -19.11
CA VAL A 194 11.85 0.61 -20.14
C VAL A 194 10.67 1.39 -19.53
N VAL A 195 9.89 0.72 -18.66
CA VAL A 195 8.73 1.34 -17.99
C VAL A 195 8.36 0.57 -16.72
N ASN A 196 8.04 1.31 -15.65
CA ASN A 196 7.59 0.77 -14.36
C ASN A 196 6.26 1.38 -13.94
N TRP A 197 5.35 0.57 -13.39
CA TRP A 197 3.97 1.01 -13.11
C TRP A 197 3.87 1.89 -11.86
N LYS A 198 4.85 1.80 -10.97
CA LYS A 198 4.99 2.67 -9.79
C LYS A 198 5.72 3.97 -10.08
N ASP A 199 6.56 4.01 -11.11
CA ASP A 199 7.30 5.21 -11.48
C ASP A 199 6.47 6.11 -12.42
N THR A 200 5.28 6.51 -11.97
CA THR A 200 4.41 7.41 -12.74
C THR A 200 4.90 8.86 -12.59
N PRO A 201 5.22 9.56 -13.70
CA PRO A 201 5.70 10.94 -13.65
C PRO A 201 4.56 11.93 -13.36
N GLN A 202 4.91 13.09 -12.80
CA GLN A 202 3.93 14.12 -12.41
C GLN A 202 3.62 15.14 -13.52
N ASN A 203 4.50 15.28 -14.51
CA ASN A 203 4.29 16.23 -15.61
C ASN A 203 3.55 15.57 -16.79
N ALA A 204 2.74 16.35 -17.50
CA ALA A 204 1.84 15.83 -18.53
C ALA A 204 2.56 15.19 -19.72
N VAL A 205 3.69 15.76 -20.16
CA VAL A 205 4.44 15.25 -21.32
C VAL A 205 5.03 13.88 -20.98
N ALA A 206 5.74 13.78 -19.85
CA ALA A 206 6.31 12.52 -19.38
C ALA A 206 5.22 11.49 -19.05
N LEU A 207 4.06 11.91 -18.53
CA LEU A 207 2.94 11.01 -18.26
C LEU A 207 2.41 10.36 -19.54
N ARG A 208 2.31 11.15 -20.62
CA ARG A 208 1.88 10.65 -21.92
C ARG A 208 2.93 9.69 -22.51
N GLU A 209 4.21 9.99 -22.37
CA GLU A 209 5.30 9.10 -22.80
C GLU A 209 5.34 7.81 -21.98
N TRP A 210 5.16 7.89 -20.66
CA TRP A 210 5.06 6.75 -19.77
C TRP A 210 3.88 5.83 -20.16
N ALA A 211 2.71 6.41 -20.41
CA ALA A 211 1.53 5.66 -20.84
C ALA A 211 1.75 4.98 -22.20
N LYS A 212 2.38 5.69 -23.15
CA LYS A 212 2.76 5.14 -24.44
C LYS A 212 3.71 3.94 -24.30
N ARG A 213 4.78 4.07 -23.51
CA ARG A 213 5.72 2.95 -23.22
C ARG A 213 4.99 1.76 -22.61
N PHE A 214 4.06 2.00 -21.70
CA PHE A 214 3.25 0.95 -21.08
C PHE A 214 2.45 0.14 -22.10
N LEU A 215 1.76 0.82 -23.02
CA LEU A 215 0.95 0.16 -24.05
C LEU A 215 1.80 -0.56 -25.10
N GLU A 216 3.01 -0.07 -25.36
CA GLU A 216 3.95 -0.71 -26.28
C GLU A 216 4.57 -1.98 -25.68
N VAL A 217 5.03 -1.92 -24.42
CA VAL A 217 5.64 -3.08 -23.74
C VAL A 217 4.60 -4.14 -23.34
N TYR A 218 3.41 -3.70 -22.91
CA TYR A 218 2.34 -4.57 -22.41
C TYR A 218 1.02 -4.33 -23.17
N PRO A 219 0.97 -4.69 -24.46
CA PRO A 219 -0.20 -4.44 -25.28
C PRO A 219 -1.41 -5.26 -24.81
N ALA A 220 -2.61 -4.69 -24.89
CA ALA A 220 -3.85 -5.31 -24.40
C ALA A 220 -4.10 -6.73 -24.94
N ARG A 221 -3.64 -7.04 -26.17
CA ARG A 221 -3.72 -8.37 -26.78
C ARG A 221 -3.01 -9.48 -25.97
N LEU A 222 -2.06 -9.12 -25.11
CA LEU A 222 -1.27 -10.03 -24.28
C LEU A 222 -1.80 -10.13 -22.84
N SER A 223 -3.00 -9.62 -22.58
CA SER A 223 -3.58 -9.54 -21.23
C SER A 223 -2.76 -8.63 -20.29
N THR A 224 -2.97 -8.78 -18.99
CA THR A 224 -2.48 -7.85 -17.96
C THR A 224 -1.05 -8.12 -17.49
N MET A 225 -0.38 -9.17 -17.99
CA MET A 225 0.85 -9.67 -17.36
C MET A 225 2.00 -9.99 -18.31
N ARG A 226 1.71 -10.41 -19.54
CA ARG A 226 2.72 -10.89 -20.48
C ARG A 226 3.44 -9.72 -21.15
N VAL A 227 4.76 -9.87 -21.29
CA VAL A 227 5.56 -9.11 -22.26
C VAL A 227 5.47 -9.85 -23.60
N THR A 228 5.60 -9.11 -24.71
CA THR A 228 5.70 -9.75 -26.03
C THR A 228 6.94 -10.64 -26.11
N ILE A 229 6.78 -11.82 -26.72
CA ILE A 229 7.87 -12.74 -27.05
C ILE A 229 8.06 -12.87 -28.56
N ARG A 230 7.37 -12.02 -29.34
CA ARG A 230 7.51 -11.99 -30.80
C ARG A 230 8.82 -11.33 -31.18
N TYR A 231 9.58 -12.01 -32.03
CA TYR A 231 10.92 -11.58 -32.45
C TYR A 231 10.94 -10.16 -33.05
N ASP A 232 9.97 -9.82 -33.90
CA ASP A 232 9.90 -8.51 -34.54
C ASP A 232 9.56 -7.39 -33.54
N ASP A 233 8.66 -7.66 -32.59
CA ASP A 233 8.32 -6.70 -31.53
C ASP A 233 9.55 -6.46 -30.64
N LEU A 234 10.30 -7.51 -30.30
CA LEU A 234 11.51 -7.43 -29.48
C LEU A 234 12.63 -6.65 -30.20
N ARG A 235 12.87 -6.90 -31.50
CA ARG A 235 13.83 -6.11 -32.29
C ARG A 235 13.46 -4.64 -32.34
N ALA A 236 12.17 -4.33 -32.52
CA ALA A 236 11.67 -2.96 -32.51
C ALA A 236 11.88 -2.30 -31.14
N MET A 237 11.64 -3.03 -30.03
CA MET A 237 11.89 -2.53 -28.68
C MET A 237 13.38 -2.30 -28.41
N ARG A 238 14.25 -3.21 -28.83
CA ARG A 238 15.71 -3.06 -28.73
C ARG A 238 16.17 -1.80 -29.44
N ALA A 239 15.78 -1.63 -30.71
CA ALA A 239 16.16 -0.46 -31.50
C ALA A 239 15.63 0.86 -30.91
N LYS A 240 14.41 0.84 -30.36
CA LYS A 240 13.76 2.05 -29.84
C LYS A 240 14.23 2.46 -28.45
N TYR A 241 14.46 1.49 -27.57
CA TYR A 241 14.72 1.74 -26.15
C TYR A 241 16.14 1.42 -25.71
N GLY A 242 16.98 0.85 -26.58
CA GLY A 242 18.33 0.42 -26.21
C GLY A 242 18.32 -0.66 -25.12
N CYS A 243 17.34 -1.56 -25.17
CA CYS A 243 17.24 -2.67 -24.22
C CYS A 243 17.74 -3.96 -24.86
N ASP A 244 18.78 -4.57 -24.27
CA ASP A 244 19.39 -5.80 -24.79
C ASP A 244 18.92 -7.06 -24.05
N TRP A 245 18.26 -6.91 -22.89
CA TRP A 245 17.79 -8.04 -22.09
C TRP A 245 16.33 -7.92 -21.66
N ILE A 246 15.70 -9.07 -21.50
CA ILE A 246 14.36 -9.22 -20.95
C ILE A 246 14.38 -10.17 -19.76
N VAL A 247 13.74 -9.76 -18.67
CA VAL A 247 13.42 -10.61 -17.52
C VAL A 247 11.98 -11.08 -17.67
N VAL A 248 11.75 -12.39 -17.59
CA VAL A 248 10.41 -12.98 -17.68
C VAL A 248 10.08 -13.81 -16.45
N ASP A 249 8.80 -13.83 -16.11
CA ASP A 249 8.23 -14.77 -15.14
C ASP A 249 7.81 -16.05 -15.89
N ARG A 250 8.50 -17.16 -15.62
CA ARG A 250 8.30 -18.47 -16.28
C ARG A 250 6.92 -19.07 -15.99
N ARG A 251 6.28 -18.65 -14.89
CA ARG A 251 4.89 -19.04 -14.58
C ARG A 251 3.88 -18.39 -15.54
N VAL A 252 4.28 -17.29 -16.20
CA VAL A 252 3.44 -16.53 -17.13
C VAL A 252 3.71 -16.90 -18.58
N VAL A 253 4.99 -16.97 -18.97
CA VAL A 253 5.39 -17.17 -20.37
C VAL A 253 5.69 -18.62 -20.73
N GLY A 254 5.83 -19.51 -19.74
CA GLY A 254 6.25 -20.90 -19.91
C GLY A 254 7.70 -21.14 -19.50
N PRO A 255 8.15 -22.40 -19.54
CA PRO A 255 9.45 -22.79 -19.02
C PRO A 255 10.62 -22.25 -19.85
N GLU A 256 10.48 -22.14 -21.17
CA GLU A 256 11.55 -21.71 -22.07
C GLU A 256 10.99 -20.83 -23.19
N LEU A 257 11.81 -19.86 -23.61
CA LEU A 257 11.54 -19.02 -24.78
C LEU A 257 12.55 -19.34 -25.88
N PRO A 258 12.19 -19.17 -27.17
CA PRO A 258 13.10 -19.35 -28.30
C PRO A 258 14.07 -18.15 -28.44
N LEU A 259 14.73 -17.79 -27.35
CA LEU A 259 15.71 -16.71 -27.22
C LEU A 259 16.95 -17.25 -26.51
N VAL A 260 18.07 -16.55 -26.60
CA VAL A 260 19.30 -16.92 -25.89
C VAL A 260 19.10 -16.69 -24.40
N GLN A 261 18.93 -17.77 -23.63
CA GLN A 261 18.82 -17.70 -22.18
C GLN A 261 20.20 -17.46 -21.56
N ILE A 262 20.34 -16.38 -20.80
CA ILE A 262 21.56 -16.08 -20.04
C ILE A 262 21.43 -16.43 -18.55
N TYR A 263 20.20 -16.55 -18.04
CA TYR A 263 19.93 -16.94 -16.67
C TYR A 263 18.60 -17.71 -16.55
N PRO A 264 18.52 -18.77 -15.72
CA PRO A 264 19.62 -19.36 -14.95
C PRO A 264 20.65 -20.06 -15.85
N ALA A 265 21.93 -19.98 -15.49
CA ALA A 265 22.99 -20.79 -16.08
C ALA A 265 22.90 -22.26 -15.60
N SER A 266 23.62 -23.18 -16.24
CA SER A 266 23.54 -24.63 -15.98
C SER A 266 23.78 -25.03 -14.51
N ASN A 267 24.51 -24.22 -13.75
CA ASN A 267 24.82 -24.43 -12.34
C ASN A 267 23.92 -23.63 -11.37
N GLN A 268 23.00 -22.81 -11.88
CA GLN A 268 22.10 -21.98 -11.10
C GLN A 268 20.71 -22.57 -11.05
N ARG A 269 19.97 -22.28 -9.98
CA ARG A 269 18.56 -22.66 -9.84
C ARG A 269 17.73 -21.40 -9.73
N ASN A 270 16.81 -21.23 -10.67
CA ASN A 270 15.72 -20.27 -10.59
C ASN A 270 14.53 -20.81 -11.38
N SER A 271 13.51 -21.26 -10.66
CA SER A 271 12.31 -21.85 -11.27
C SER A 271 11.30 -20.79 -11.70
N THR A 272 11.40 -19.59 -11.14
CA THR A 272 10.38 -18.55 -11.31
C THR A 272 10.73 -17.55 -12.42
N TYR A 273 11.99 -17.13 -12.50
CA TYR A 273 12.45 -16.08 -13.39
C TYR A 273 13.58 -16.56 -14.30
N ALA A 274 13.59 -16.02 -15.51
CA ALA A 274 14.66 -16.21 -16.47
C ALA A 274 15.01 -14.89 -17.14
N VAL A 275 16.25 -14.80 -17.63
CA VAL A 275 16.74 -13.65 -18.39
C VAL A 275 17.19 -14.13 -19.75
N TYR A 276 16.73 -13.43 -20.79
CA TYR A 276 17.05 -13.70 -22.17
C TYR A 276 17.67 -12.47 -22.83
N GLU A 277 18.58 -12.69 -23.77
CA GLU A 277 19.05 -11.66 -24.68
C GLU A 277 18.00 -11.39 -25.77
N LEU A 278 17.80 -10.13 -26.10
CA LEU A 278 16.94 -9.72 -27.21
C LEU A 278 17.64 -9.99 -28.55
N PRO A 279 16.87 -10.27 -29.60
CA PRO A 279 17.39 -10.47 -30.95
C PRO A 279 17.80 -9.19 -31.69
#